data_AF-A0A8J6WAP1-F1
#
_entry.id   AF-A0A8J6WAP1-F1
#
_cell.length_a   1.000
_cell.length_b   1.000
_cell.length_c   1.000
_cell.angle_alpha   90.00
_cell.angle_beta   90.00
_cell.angle_gamma   90.00
#
_symmetry.space_group_name_H-M   'P 1'
#
loop_
_entity.id
_entity.type
_entity.pdbx_description
1 polymer ?
#
loop_
_entity_poly.entity_id
_entity_poly.type
_entity_poly.pdbx_seq_one_letter_code
_entity_poly.pdbx_strand_id
1 'polypeptide(L)' 'MVQSAILKKLEQLPESLQTEVLHYIEFLAEKYAKDTANQAPQKKRKAGALKGKIWMAEDFDAPLEDLKDYM' A
#
# COMPACT_ATOMS: atom_id res chain seq x y z
N MET A 1 -15.70 16.44 23.08
CA MET A 1 -15.61 15.63 24.32
C MET A 1 -14.28 14.88 24.43
N VAL A 2 -13.87 14.08 23.43
CA VAL A 2 -12.63 13.27 23.52
C VAL A 2 -11.36 14.11 23.39
N GLN A 3 -11.33 15.08 22.47
CA GLN A 3 -10.19 16.00 22.27
C GLN A 3 -9.74 16.69 23.57
N SER A 4 -10.70 17.24 24.33
CA SER A 4 -10.45 17.93 25.60
C SER A 4 -9.92 17.00 26.70
N ALA A 5 -10.30 15.72 26.68
CA ALA A 5 -9.79 14.73 27.62
C ALA A 5 -8.36 14.28 27.28
N ILE A 6 -8.04 14.19 25.97
CA ILE A 6 -6.69 13.89 25.49
C ILE A 6 -5.73 15.01 25.92
N LEU A 7 -6.07 16.28 25.66
CA LEU A 7 -5.23 17.42 26.02
C LEU A 7 -4.93 17.47 27.53
N LYS A 8 -5.94 17.31 28.39
CA LYS A 8 -5.75 17.27 29.84
C LYS A 8 -4.82 16.15 30.31
N LYS A 9 -4.88 14.98 29.66
CA LYS A 9 -3.98 13.86 29.98
C LYS A 9 -2.58 14.08 29.43
N LEU A 10 -2.45 14.75 28.30
CA LEU A 10 -1.18 15.05 27.65
C LEU A 10 -0.36 16.06 28.49
N GLU A 11 -1.02 17.06 29.06
CA GLU A 11 -0.42 18.04 29.99
C GLU A 11 0.12 17.41 31.29
N GLN A 12 -0.40 16.25 31.69
CA GLN A 12 0.04 15.54 32.90
C GLN A 12 1.21 14.58 32.64
N LEU A 13 1.59 14.37 31.38
CA LEU A 13 2.64 13.43 30.99
C LEU A 13 4.01 14.12 30.89
N PRO A 14 5.10 13.42 31.24
CA PRO A 14 6.47 13.83 30.91
C PRO A 14 6.67 13.96 29.40
N GLU A 15 7.61 14.82 28.99
CA GLU A 15 7.91 15.12 27.59
C GLU A 15 8.23 13.87 26.75
N SER A 16 8.89 12.87 27.34
CA SER A 16 9.18 11.59 26.66
C SER A 16 7.93 10.84 26.20
N LEU A 17 6.88 10.81 27.03
CA LEU A 17 5.62 10.13 26.71
C LEU A 17 4.75 10.97 25.77
N GLN A 18 4.89 12.30 25.78
CA GLN A 18 4.22 13.16 24.80
C GLN A 18 4.72 12.87 23.38
N THR A 19 6.02 12.62 23.22
CA THR A 19 6.62 12.24 21.94
C THR A 19 6.09 10.89 21.43
N GLU A 20 5.91 9.89 22.30
CA GLU A 20 5.27 8.63 21.92
C GLU A 20 3.82 8.82 21.46
N VAL A 21 3.06 9.67 22.15
CA VAL A 21 1.68 10.00 21.75
C VAL A 21 1.67 10.69 20.39
N LEU A 22 2.60 11.62 20.13
CA LEU A 22 2.74 12.29 18.83
C LEU A 22 3.00 11.26 17.73
N HIS A 23 3.99 10.37 17.90
CA HIS A 23 4.29 9.31 16.93
C HIS A 23 3.08 8.41 16.68
N TYR A 24 2.30 8.10 17.72
CA TYR A 24 1.11 7.27 17.55
C TYR A 24 0.00 7.98 16.77
N ILE A 25 -0.19 9.29 17.00
CA ILE A 25 -1.14 10.11 16.24
C ILE A 25 -0.73 10.16 14.76
N GLU A 26 0.56 10.37 14.47
CA GLU A 26 1.10 10.37 13.11
C GLU A 26 0.91 9.00 12.44
N PHE A 27 1.22 7.91 13.15
CA PHE A 27 0.98 6.55 12.67
C PHE A 27 -0.49 6.31 12.30
N LEU A 28 -1.43 6.73 13.16
CA LEU A 28 -2.87 6.60 12.89
C LEU A 28 -3.28 7.41 11.66
N ALA A 29 -2.77 8.64 11.54
CA ALA A 29 -3.05 9.50 10.39
C ALA A 29 -2.57 8.85 9.08
N GLU A 30 -1.33 8.32 9.05
CA GLU A 30 -0.78 7.65 7.87
C GLU A 30 -1.50 6.34 7.53
N LYS A 31 -1.79 5.53 8.56
CA LYS A 31 -2.46 4.23 8.40
C LYS A 31 -3.81 4.40 7.72
N TYR A 32 -4.63 5.34 8.21
CA TYR A 32 -5.97 5.56 7.70
C TYR A 32 -6.03 6.54 6.50
N ALA A 33 -4.98 7.33 6.25
CA ALA A 33 -4.85 8.08 5.00
C ALA A 33 -4.67 7.16 3.78
N LYS A 34 -4.04 5.99 3.95
CA LYS A 34 -3.94 4.97 2.89
C LYS A 34 -5.25 4.20 2.71
N ASP A 35 -6.02 4.01 3.77
CA ASP A 35 -7.31 3.32 3.70
C ASP A 35 -8.35 4.14 2.94
N THR A 36 -8.37 5.47 3.07
CA THR A 36 -9.28 6.33 2.27
C THR A 36 -8.91 6.36 0.78
N ALA A 37 -7.63 6.25 0.43
CA ALA A 37 -7.19 6.09 -0.97
C ALA A 37 -7.54 4.70 -1.55
N ASN A 38 -7.58 3.66 -0.71
CA ASN A 38 -7.92 2.28 -1.10
C ASN A 38 -9.44 1.96 -1.04
N GLN A 39 -10.29 2.91 -0.67
CA GLN A 39 -11.75 2.75 -0.70
C GLN A 39 -12.34 2.77 -2.11
N ALA A 40 -11.58 3.20 -3.13
CA ALA A 40 -11.96 2.89 -4.51
C ALA A 40 -11.94 1.36 -4.64
N PRO A 41 -13.07 0.69 -4.98
CA PRO A 41 -13.10 -0.76 -5.09
C PRO A 41 -12.01 -1.17 -6.07
N GLN A 42 -10.93 -1.76 -5.56
CA GLN A 42 -9.85 -2.24 -6.40
C GLN A 42 -10.49 -3.24 -7.36
N LYS A 43 -10.56 -2.87 -8.65
CA LYS A 43 -11.10 -3.74 -9.69
C LYS A 43 -10.30 -5.03 -9.64
N LYS A 44 -10.90 -6.09 -9.10
CA LYS A 44 -10.29 -7.41 -9.06
C LYS A 44 -9.97 -7.81 -10.49
N ARG A 45 -8.71 -8.17 -10.76
CA ARG A 45 -8.29 -8.68 -12.07
C ARG A 45 -9.08 -9.96 -12.35
N LYS A 46 -9.75 -10.02 -13.50
CA LYS A 46 -10.50 -11.21 -13.93
C LYS A 46 -9.57 -12.09 -14.77
N ALA A 47 -9.35 -13.33 -14.35
CA ALA A 47 -8.62 -14.32 -15.15
C ALA A 47 -9.29 -14.48 -16.52
N GLY A 48 -8.49 -14.51 -17.60
CA GLY A 48 -9.00 -14.62 -18.96
C GLY A 48 -9.69 -13.37 -19.51
N ALA A 49 -9.57 -12.19 -18.87
CA ALA A 49 -10.14 -10.93 -19.38
C ALA A 49 -9.67 -10.57 -20.81
N LEU A 50 -8.51 -11.09 -21.23
CA LEU A 50 -7.92 -10.87 -22.55
C LEU A 50 -7.97 -12.13 -23.44
N LYS A 51 -8.82 -13.12 -23.14
CA LYS A 51 -8.96 -14.32 -23.97
C LYS A 51 -9.29 -13.94 -25.42
N GLY A 52 -8.48 -14.42 -26.37
CA GLY A 52 -8.63 -14.12 -27.80
C GLY A 52 -8.19 -12.71 -28.21
N LYS A 53 -7.57 -11.93 -27.31
CA LYS A 53 -6.99 -10.62 -27.60
C LYS A 53 -5.46 -10.64 -27.68
N ILE A 54 -4.85 -11.79 -27.41
CA ILE A 54 -3.41 -11.98 -27.40
C ILE A 54 -3.09 -12.98 -28.51
N TRP A 55 -2.10 -12.63 -29.35
CA TRP A 55 -1.47 -13.53 -30.30
C TRP A 55 -0.09 -13.89 -29.76
N MET A 56 0.26 -15.17 -29.81
CA MET A 56 1.54 -15.71 -29.38
C MET A 56 2.24 -16.26 -30.62
N ALA A 57 3.49 -15.87 -30.83
CA ALA A 57 4.30 -16.38 -31.93
C ALA A 57 4.64 -17.87 -31.72
N GLU A 58 4.88 -18.60 -32.80
CA GLU A 58 5.20 -20.03 -32.74
C GLU A 58 6.55 -20.30 -32.06
N ASP A 59 7.43 -19.30 -32.05
CA ASP A 59 8.79 -19.32 -31.47
C ASP A 59 8.86 -18.64 -30.10
N PHE A 60 7.73 -18.43 -29.40
CA PHE A 60 7.70 -17.71 -28.12
C PHE A 60 8.64 -18.29 -27.05
N ASP A 61 8.79 -19.61 -27.02
CA ASP A 61 9.67 -20.29 -26.06
C ASP A 61 11.14 -20.32 -26.51
N ALA A 62 11.46 -19.85 -27.72
CA ALA A 62 12.82 -19.81 -28.22
C ALA A 62 13.63 -18.71 -27.51
N PRO A 63 14.94 -18.94 -27.26
CA PRO A 63 15.80 -17.92 -26.68
C PRO A 63 15.91 -16.72 -27.63
N LEU A 64 15.80 -15.51 -27.05
CA LEU A 64 16.08 -14.28 -27.78
C LEU A 64 17.53 -14.29 -28.24
N GLU A 65 17.82 -13.74 -29.42
CA GLU A 65 19.16 -13.77 -30.01
C GLU A 65 20.25 -13.26 -29.06
N ASP A 66 19.98 -12.16 -28.37
CA ASP A 66 20.90 -11.53 -27.41
C ASP A 66 21.03 -12.32 -26.09
N LEU A 67 20.14 -13.28 -25.83
CA LEU A 67 20.11 -14.10 -24.62
C LEU A 67 20.51 -15.56 -24.86
N LYS A 68 20.88 -15.93 -26.09
CA LYS A 68 21.28 -17.31 -26.46
C LYS A 68 22.45 -17.82 -25.62
N ASP A 69 23.39 -16.95 -25.24
CA ASP A 69 24.58 -17.34 -24.46
C ASP A 69 24.28 -17.65 -22.98
N TYR A 70 23.05 -17.42 -22.51
CA TYR A 70 22.64 -17.55 -21.10
C TYR A 70 21.62 -18.68 -20.86
N MET A 71 21.21 -19.41 -21.89
CA MET A 71 20.24 -20.51 -21.85
C MET A 71 20.93 -21.84 -22.14
#